data_AF-A0A3B8LCM6-F1
#
_entry.id   AF-A0A3B8LCM6-F1
#
_cell.length_a   1.000
_cell.length_b   1.000
_cell.length_c   1.000
_cell.angle_alpha   90.00
_cell.angle_beta   90.00
_cell.angle_gamma   90.00
#
_symmetry.space_group_name_H-M   'P 1'
#
loop_
_entity.id
_entity.type
_entity.pdbx_description
1 polymer ?
#
loop_
_entity_poly.entity_id
_entity_poly.type
_entity_poly.pdbx_seq_one_letter_code
_entity_poly.pdbx_strand_id
1 'polypeptide(L)'
;MKEAVDRTIERCLLPLDILRWWTFKLSGRWIHPFLRRRELRVAVGGSFMLLVLLGLVLTVPFWMLAIGPILWGVPHVLSDVRYLVVRPGHHKDLLLLVAGGVPLLLVATGTIGVLGGLTAAAGVLIVGEGSSFRRYTGLLCVGVLAYFAWHLGYTASIIFAHAHNVIAVALWWSWRKRTPIHLWPLLLFLLISAGLALGWFDVLLQASTAFVWIPSSLPAQDHLAVLAPGLPTHIGLRLVLLFAFAQGVHYLMWVRLIPEDDRPRPTPRTYAAS
;
A
#
# COMPACT_ATOMS: atom_id res chain seq x y z
N MET A 1 29.38 -16.05 22.72
CA MET A 1 29.57 -14.89 21.81
C MET A 1 28.24 -14.23 21.46
N LYS A 2 27.26 -14.95 20.89
CA LYS A 2 25.91 -14.42 20.59
C LYS A 2 25.22 -13.74 21.78
N GLU A 3 25.15 -14.41 22.94
CA GLU A 3 24.55 -13.84 24.15
C GLU A 3 25.25 -12.57 24.70
N ALA A 4 26.55 -12.42 24.46
CA ALA A 4 27.29 -11.24 24.91
C ALA A 4 27.00 -10.04 23.98
N VAL A 5 26.87 -10.29 22.68
CA VAL A 5 26.44 -9.29 21.69
C VAL A 5 24.99 -8.87 21.94
N ASP A 6 24.10 -9.83 22.19
CA ASP A 6 22.68 -9.56 22.49
C ASP A 6 22.53 -8.68 23.74
N ARG A 7 23.28 -8.98 24.82
CA ARG A 7 23.28 -8.17 26.05
C ARG A 7 23.85 -6.76 25.85
N THR A 8 24.84 -6.59 24.98
CA THR A 8 25.39 -5.26 24.66
C THR A 8 24.38 -4.42 23.88
N ILE A 9 23.71 -5.01 22.88
CA ILE A 9 22.67 -4.33 22.10
C ILE A 9 21.50 -3.94 23.01
N GLU A 10 21.04 -4.84 23.87
CA GLU A 10 19.98 -4.56 24.85
C GLU A 10 20.32 -3.35 25.73
N ARG A 11 21.56 -3.29 26.24
CA ARG A 11 22.05 -2.16 27.05
C ARG A 11 22.09 -0.85 26.27
N CYS A 12 22.45 -0.88 24.99
CA CYS A 12 22.44 0.30 24.12
C CYS A 12 21.03 0.82 23.82
N LEU A 13 20.00 -0.04 23.88
CA LEU A 13 18.60 0.32 23.59
C LEU A 13 17.81 0.76 24.84
N LEU A 14 18.27 0.44 26.05
CA LEU A 14 17.65 0.88 27.31
C LEU A 14 17.40 2.41 27.39
N PRO A 15 18.32 3.30 26.96
CA PRO A 15 18.05 4.75 26.95
C PRO A 15 16.84 5.13 26.10
N LEU A 16 16.60 4.42 24.98
CA LEU A 16 15.44 4.67 24.12
C LEU A 16 14.14 4.22 24.80
N ASP A 17 14.19 3.14 25.58
CA ASP A 17 13.04 2.70 26.39
C ASP A 17 12.74 3.66 27.54
N ILE A 18 13.77 4.20 28.18
CA ILE A 18 13.63 5.24 29.22
C ILE A 18 13.03 6.51 28.61
N LEU A 19 13.55 6.96 27.47
CA LEU A 19 13.01 8.13 26.75
C LEU A 19 11.54 7.90 26.38
N ARG A 20 11.23 6.75 25.78
CA ARG A 20 9.86 6.37 25.42
C ARG A 20 8.94 6.34 26.63
N TRP A 21 9.40 5.81 27.76
CA TRP A 21 8.65 5.81 29.00
C TRP A 21 8.35 7.23 29.48
N TRP A 22 9.34 8.13 29.49
CA TRP A 22 9.15 9.52 29.85
C TRP A 22 8.20 10.24 28.89
N THR A 23 8.33 10.04 27.58
CA THR A 23 7.40 10.60 26.58
C THR A 23 5.97 10.15 26.89
N PHE A 24 5.75 8.87 27.18
CA PHE A 24 4.41 8.37 27.52
C PHE A 24 3.90 8.90 28.85
N LYS A 25 4.77 9.02 29.85
CA LYS A 25 4.42 9.58 31.16
C LYS A 25 4.01 11.05 31.05
N LEU A 26 4.74 11.83 30.25
CA LEU A 26 4.45 13.26 29.99
C LEU A 26 3.21 13.46 29.12
N SER A 27 2.96 12.56 28.17
CA SER A 27 1.81 12.63 27.27
C SER A 27 0.46 12.33 27.94
N GLY A 28 0.49 11.82 29.17
CA GLY A 28 -0.68 11.65 30.01
C GLY A 28 -1.71 10.63 29.51
N ARG A 29 -2.92 10.71 30.08
CA ARG A 29 -4.00 9.70 29.94
C ARG A 29 -4.52 9.54 28.51
N TRP A 30 -4.28 10.53 27.63
CA TRP A 30 -4.81 10.58 26.26
C TRP A 30 -4.11 9.62 25.29
N ILE A 31 -2.83 9.31 25.50
CA ILE A 31 -2.05 8.43 24.61
C ILE A 31 -2.17 6.95 25.00
N HIS A 32 -2.50 6.64 26.26
CA HIS A 32 -2.61 5.26 26.75
C HIS A 32 -3.56 4.37 25.93
N PRO A 33 -4.77 4.82 25.52
CA PRO A 33 -5.65 4.03 24.67
C PRO A 33 -4.99 3.67 23.34
N PHE A 34 -4.27 4.61 22.71
CA PHE A 34 -3.53 4.36 21.48
C PHE A 34 -2.43 3.32 21.69
N LEU A 35 -1.68 3.36 22.79
CA LEU A 35 -0.62 2.39 23.03
C LEU A 35 -1.12 0.96 23.29
N ARG A 36 -2.28 0.83 23.92
CA ARG A 36 -2.83 -0.47 24.34
C ARG A 36 -3.78 -1.08 23.32
N ARG A 37 -4.52 -0.26 22.58
CA ARG A 37 -5.55 -0.72 21.63
C ARG A 37 -5.05 -0.56 20.20
N ARG A 38 -4.66 -1.68 19.61
CA ARG A 38 -4.28 -1.77 18.20
C ARG A 38 -5.32 -1.17 17.27
N GLU A 39 -6.59 -1.52 17.49
CA GLU A 39 -7.72 -1.04 16.69
C GLU A 39 -7.78 0.50 16.62
N LEU A 40 -7.47 1.20 17.72
CA LEU A 40 -7.41 2.67 17.71
C LEU A 40 -6.21 3.19 16.90
N ARG A 41 -5.04 2.57 17.02
CA ARG A 41 -3.86 2.99 16.25
C ARG A 41 -4.06 2.81 14.76
N VAL A 42 -4.66 1.68 14.38
CA VAL A 42 -4.91 1.35 12.98
C VAL A 42 -5.95 2.30 12.41
N ALA A 43 -7.08 2.48 13.10
CA ALA A 43 -8.15 3.34 12.59
C ALA A 43 -7.79 4.83 12.61
N VAL A 44 -7.40 5.37 13.77
CA VAL A 44 -7.12 6.80 13.91
C VAL A 44 -5.77 7.16 13.30
N GLY A 45 -4.74 6.36 13.55
CA GLY A 45 -3.42 6.58 12.94
C GLY A 45 -3.46 6.40 11.42
N GLY A 46 -4.20 5.41 10.92
CA GLY A 46 -4.45 5.26 9.49
C GLY A 46 -5.19 6.46 8.91
N SER A 47 -6.29 6.89 9.52
CA SER A 47 -7.07 8.05 9.06
C SER A 47 -6.23 9.33 9.03
N PHE A 48 -5.42 9.56 10.08
CA PHE A 48 -4.50 10.70 10.11
C PHE A 48 -3.48 10.63 8.96
N MET A 49 -2.89 9.47 8.70
CA MET A 49 -1.95 9.31 7.58
C MET A 49 -2.61 9.51 6.22
N LEU A 50 -3.89 9.15 6.04
CA LEU A 50 -4.66 9.46 4.84
C LEU A 50 -4.81 10.98 4.64
N LEU A 51 -5.10 11.73 5.71
CA LEU A 51 -5.18 13.19 5.64
C LEU A 51 -3.82 13.83 5.34
N VAL A 52 -2.73 13.31 5.91
CA VAL A 52 -1.36 13.74 5.58
C VAL A 52 -1.05 13.48 4.12
N LEU A 53 -1.38 12.28 3.60
CA LEU A 53 -1.20 11.95 2.19
C LEU A 53 -2.01 12.88 1.29
N LEU A 54 -3.26 13.20 1.63
CA LEU A 54 -4.03 14.21 0.92
C LEU A 54 -3.32 15.57 0.94
N GLY A 55 -2.86 16.03 2.11
CA GLY A 55 -2.12 17.29 2.22
C GLY A 55 -0.88 17.32 1.32
N LEU A 56 -0.13 16.22 1.25
CA LEU A 56 1.03 16.08 0.36
C LEU A 56 0.62 16.09 -1.11
N VAL A 57 -0.46 15.40 -1.50
CA VAL A 57 -0.98 15.41 -2.88
C VAL A 57 -1.44 16.80 -3.28
N LEU A 58 -2.04 17.55 -2.35
CA LEU A 58 -2.48 18.92 -2.62
C LEU A 58 -1.33 19.94 -2.63
N THR A 59 -0.11 19.60 -2.21
CA THR A 59 1.00 20.57 -2.08
C THR A 59 2.23 20.24 -2.92
N VAL A 60 2.56 18.95 -3.08
CA VAL A 60 3.76 18.43 -3.77
C VAL A 60 3.51 17.08 -4.49
N PRO A 61 2.44 16.94 -5.30
CA PRO A 61 2.04 15.64 -5.88
C PRO A 61 3.11 15.00 -6.76
N PHE A 62 3.82 15.78 -7.56
CA PHE A 62 4.83 15.26 -8.48
C PHE A 62 6.08 14.75 -7.75
N TRP A 63 6.45 15.37 -6.63
CA TRP A 63 7.50 14.84 -5.75
C TRP A 63 7.07 13.54 -5.09
N MET A 64 5.79 13.38 -4.73
CA MET A 64 5.29 12.10 -4.23
C MET A 64 5.42 11.00 -5.29
N LEU A 65 5.10 11.30 -6.55
CA LEU A 65 5.24 10.36 -7.66
C LEU A 65 6.70 10.00 -7.96
N ALA A 66 7.63 10.94 -7.79
CA ALA A 66 9.05 10.71 -8.01
C ALA A 66 9.73 9.97 -6.83
N ILE A 67 9.53 10.45 -5.60
CA ILE A 67 10.23 9.96 -4.40
C ILE A 67 9.52 8.77 -3.77
N GLY A 68 8.18 8.72 -3.84
CA GLY A 68 7.38 7.67 -3.21
C GLY A 68 7.83 6.26 -3.59
N PRO A 69 7.98 5.93 -4.90
CA PRO A 69 8.50 4.64 -5.33
C PRO A 69 9.94 4.37 -4.88
N ILE A 70 10.78 5.39 -4.73
CA ILE A 70 12.16 5.20 -4.28
C ILE A 70 12.20 4.84 -2.79
N LEU A 71 11.49 5.60 -1.96
CA LEU A 71 11.50 5.40 -0.51
C LEU A 71 10.66 4.22 -0.07
N TRP A 72 9.50 4.02 -0.70
CA TRP A 72 8.49 3.07 -0.24
C TRP A 72 8.22 1.94 -1.24
N GLY A 73 8.77 2.02 -2.46
CA GLY A 73 8.68 0.96 -3.47
C GLY A 73 9.30 -0.36 -2.98
N VAL A 74 10.57 -0.34 -2.58
CA VAL A 74 11.19 -1.58 -2.09
C VAL A 74 10.58 -2.03 -0.75
N PRO A 75 10.37 -1.15 0.25
CA PRO A 75 9.76 -1.56 1.51
C PRO A 75 8.35 -2.15 1.40
N HIS A 76 7.49 -1.65 0.50
CA HIS A 76 6.16 -2.25 0.35
C HIS A 76 6.27 -3.65 -0.25
N VAL A 77 7.01 -3.86 -1.35
CA VAL A 77 7.18 -5.19 -1.96
C VAL A 77 7.75 -6.20 -0.97
N LEU A 78 8.74 -5.81 -0.17
CA LEU A 78 9.27 -6.68 0.89
C LEU A 78 8.22 -7.03 1.94
N SER A 79 7.33 -6.09 2.26
CA SER A 79 6.20 -6.32 3.15
C SER A 79 5.18 -7.28 2.53
N ASP A 80 4.80 -7.09 1.27
CA ASP A 80 3.90 -7.98 0.53
C ASP A 80 4.42 -9.42 0.57
N VAL A 81 5.69 -9.62 0.18
CA VAL A 81 6.35 -10.92 0.21
C VAL A 81 6.38 -11.49 1.63
N ARG A 82 6.72 -10.66 2.63
CA ARG A 82 6.76 -11.09 4.03
C ARG A 82 5.40 -11.60 4.50
N TYR A 83 4.34 -10.84 4.29
CA TYR A 83 3.02 -11.11 4.88
C TYR A 83 2.20 -12.09 4.06
N LEU A 84 2.32 -12.09 2.73
CA LEU A 84 1.57 -12.99 1.85
C LEU A 84 2.30 -14.31 1.57
N VAL A 85 3.63 -14.32 1.52
CA VAL A 85 4.38 -15.51 1.05
C VAL A 85 5.22 -16.13 2.16
N VAL A 86 6.03 -15.34 2.86
CA VAL A 86 6.97 -15.87 3.86
C VAL A 86 6.23 -16.33 5.11
N ARG A 87 5.40 -15.47 5.69
CA ARG A 87 4.73 -15.72 6.96
C ARG A 87 3.74 -16.90 6.90
N PRO A 88 2.94 -17.09 5.84
CA PRO A 88 2.10 -18.29 5.72
C PRO A 88 2.88 -19.56 5.35
N GLY A 89 4.14 -19.43 4.92
CA GLY A 89 4.99 -20.57 4.57
C GLY A 89 4.99 -20.95 3.08
N HIS A 90 4.33 -20.19 2.20
CA HIS A 90 4.24 -20.50 0.76
C HIS A 90 5.60 -20.49 0.04
N HIS A 91 6.59 -19.76 0.57
CA HIS A 91 7.97 -19.82 0.09
C HIS A 91 8.64 -21.21 0.20
N LYS A 92 8.03 -22.15 0.93
CA LYS A 92 8.54 -23.52 1.05
C LYS A 92 7.98 -24.46 -0.01
N ASP A 93 6.95 -24.04 -0.73
CA ASP A 93 6.31 -24.82 -1.78
C ASP A 93 6.88 -24.40 -3.14
N LEU A 94 7.67 -25.30 -3.73
CA LEU A 94 8.32 -25.06 -5.02
C LEU A 94 7.29 -24.85 -6.15
N LEU A 95 6.15 -25.53 -6.12
CA LEU A 95 5.12 -25.38 -7.15
C LEU A 95 4.50 -23.99 -7.08
N LEU A 96 4.17 -23.51 -5.87
CA LEU A 96 3.66 -22.14 -5.69
C LEU A 96 4.70 -21.09 -6.12
N LEU A 97 5.97 -21.31 -5.76
CA LEU A 97 7.06 -20.42 -6.16
C LEU A 97 7.25 -20.37 -7.68
N VAL A 98 7.20 -21.51 -8.36
CA VAL A 98 7.36 -21.56 -9.82
C VAL A 98 6.13 -20.98 -10.51
N ALA A 99 4.92 -21.40 -10.10
CA ALA A 99 3.67 -20.99 -10.73
C ALA A 99 3.40 -19.48 -10.61
N GLY A 100 3.73 -18.88 -9.46
CA GLY A 100 3.61 -17.43 -9.25
C GLY A 100 4.87 -16.65 -9.64
N GLY A 101 6.05 -17.14 -9.28
CA GLY A 101 7.30 -16.40 -9.39
C GLY A 101 7.82 -16.26 -10.82
N VAL A 102 7.74 -17.31 -11.65
CA VAL A 102 8.25 -17.25 -13.03
C VAL A 102 7.51 -16.19 -13.86
N PRO A 103 6.15 -16.14 -13.88
CA PRO A 103 5.47 -15.09 -14.62
C PRO A 103 5.75 -13.69 -14.05
N LEU A 104 5.87 -13.53 -12.72
CA LEU A 104 6.22 -12.23 -12.12
C LEU A 104 7.63 -11.76 -12.49
N LEU A 105 8.60 -12.66 -12.62
CA LEU A 105 9.93 -12.33 -13.12
C LEU A 105 9.88 -11.82 -14.58
N LEU A 106 9.05 -12.44 -15.42
CA LEU A 106 8.82 -12.00 -16.80
C LEU A 106 8.08 -10.65 -16.88
N VAL A 107 7.25 -10.33 -15.88
CA VAL A 107 6.69 -8.97 -15.73
C VAL A 107 7.79 -7.97 -15.39
N ALA A 108 8.70 -8.33 -14.48
CA ALA A 108 9.80 -7.46 -14.06
C ALA A 108 10.79 -7.14 -15.19
N THR A 109 10.93 -8.02 -16.19
CA THR A 109 11.71 -7.77 -17.42
C THR A 109 10.95 -6.93 -18.45
N GLY A 110 9.71 -6.53 -18.18
CA GLY A 110 8.87 -5.76 -19.09
C GLY A 110 8.27 -6.57 -20.24
N THR A 111 8.36 -7.90 -20.20
CA THR A 111 8.07 -8.76 -21.36
C THR A 111 6.56 -9.00 -21.56
N ILE A 112 5.77 -9.11 -20.49
CA ILE A 112 4.39 -9.62 -20.56
C ILE A 112 3.33 -8.78 -19.81
N GLY A 113 3.71 -7.66 -19.19
CA GLY A 113 2.78 -6.67 -18.60
C GLY A 113 1.72 -7.27 -17.65
N VAL A 114 0.48 -6.75 -17.71
CA VAL A 114 -0.64 -7.22 -16.85
C VAL A 114 -0.95 -8.70 -17.04
N LEU A 115 -0.84 -9.22 -18.27
CA LEU A 115 -1.11 -10.62 -18.57
C LEU A 115 -0.17 -11.57 -17.82
N GLY A 116 1.08 -11.16 -17.58
CA GLY A 116 1.99 -11.93 -16.73
C GLY A 116 1.55 -12.01 -15.27
N GLY A 117 1.07 -10.90 -14.71
CA GLY A 117 0.49 -10.90 -13.36
C GLY A 117 -0.75 -11.77 -13.25
N LEU A 118 -1.62 -11.73 -14.25
CA LEU A 118 -2.80 -12.61 -14.32
C LEU A 118 -2.42 -14.08 -14.51
N THR A 119 -1.37 -14.37 -15.27
CA THR A 119 -0.81 -15.72 -15.43
C THR A 119 -0.28 -16.25 -14.11
N ALA A 120 0.46 -15.43 -13.34
CA ALA A 120 0.89 -15.78 -11.99
C ALA A 120 -0.31 -16.11 -11.08
N ALA A 121 -1.35 -15.27 -11.10
CA ALA A 121 -2.55 -15.48 -10.30
C ALA A 121 -3.28 -16.77 -10.67
N ALA A 122 -3.43 -17.07 -11.97
CA ALA A 122 -4.02 -18.32 -12.44
C ALA A 122 -3.19 -19.53 -12.01
N GLY A 123 -1.86 -19.46 -12.17
CA GLY A 123 -0.93 -20.51 -11.75
C GLY A 123 -1.09 -20.84 -10.27
N VAL A 124 -1.04 -19.83 -9.39
CA VAL A 124 -1.23 -19.98 -7.94
C VAL A 124 -2.60 -20.58 -7.58
N LEU A 125 -3.67 -20.18 -8.27
CA LEU A 125 -5.01 -20.75 -8.05
C LEU A 125 -5.10 -22.24 -8.42
N ILE A 126 -4.42 -22.65 -9.50
CA ILE A 126 -4.39 -24.04 -9.97
C ILE A 126 -3.66 -24.93 -8.97
N VAL A 127 -2.45 -24.52 -8.55
CA VAL A 127 -1.60 -25.36 -7.69
C VAL A 127 -1.94 -25.24 -6.20
N GLY A 128 -2.54 -24.13 -5.77
CA GLY A 128 -2.76 -23.84 -4.35
C GLY A 128 -3.82 -24.73 -3.69
N GLU A 129 -3.62 -24.97 -2.38
CA GLU A 129 -4.51 -25.74 -1.50
C GLU A 129 -5.77 -24.93 -1.11
N GLY A 130 -6.62 -24.65 -2.09
CA GLY A 130 -7.91 -23.96 -1.90
C GLY A 130 -9.11 -24.86 -2.18
N SER A 131 -10.29 -24.48 -1.69
CA SER A 131 -11.53 -25.17 -2.07
C SER A 131 -11.78 -25.04 -3.57
N SER A 132 -12.34 -26.08 -4.20
CA SER A 132 -12.65 -26.10 -5.63
C SER A 132 -13.51 -24.91 -6.05
N PHE A 133 -14.47 -24.51 -5.22
CA PHE A 133 -15.29 -23.33 -5.48
C PHE A 133 -14.43 -22.07 -5.62
N ARG A 134 -13.55 -21.78 -4.65
CA ARG A 134 -12.65 -20.60 -4.70
C ARG A 134 -11.68 -20.65 -5.87
N ARG A 135 -11.20 -21.85 -6.21
CA ARG A 135 -10.33 -22.07 -7.37
C ARG A 135 -11.05 -21.72 -8.66
N TYR A 136 -12.23 -22.28 -8.91
CA TYR A 136 -12.96 -22.04 -10.15
C TYR A 136 -13.50 -20.61 -10.25
N THR A 137 -14.00 -20.03 -9.15
CA THR A 137 -14.41 -18.62 -9.17
C THR A 137 -13.22 -17.70 -9.39
N GLY A 138 -12.08 -17.96 -8.75
CA GLY A 138 -10.84 -17.23 -8.96
C GLY A 138 -10.36 -17.32 -10.41
N LEU A 139 -10.34 -18.53 -10.99
CA LEU A 139 -9.93 -18.75 -12.38
C LEU A 139 -10.89 -18.10 -13.37
N LEU A 140 -12.19 -18.13 -13.11
CA LEU A 140 -13.17 -17.40 -13.92
C LEU A 140 -12.90 -15.89 -13.88
N CYS A 141 -12.71 -15.33 -12.69
CA CYS A 141 -12.38 -13.90 -12.53
C CYS A 141 -11.08 -13.54 -13.26
N VAL A 142 -10.01 -14.33 -13.09
CA VAL A 142 -8.73 -14.10 -13.77
C VAL A 142 -8.86 -14.26 -15.28
N GLY A 143 -9.61 -15.25 -15.76
CA GLY A 143 -9.87 -15.47 -17.18
C GLY A 143 -10.63 -14.32 -17.82
N VAL A 144 -11.65 -13.78 -17.15
CA VAL A 144 -12.38 -12.59 -17.61
C VAL A 144 -11.46 -11.37 -17.65
N LEU A 145 -10.65 -11.14 -16.61
CA LEU A 145 -9.67 -10.05 -16.60
C LEU A 145 -8.62 -10.21 -17.72
N ALA A 146 -8.15 -11.44 -17.98
CA ALA A 146 -7.17 -11.72 -19.03
C ALA A 146 -7.77 -11.51 -20.42
N TYR A 147 -9.02 -11.92 -20.63
CA TYR A 147 -9.76 -11.65 -21.85
C TYR A 147 -9.85 -10.15 -22.12
N PHE A 148 -10.29 -9.35 -21.16
CA PHE A 148 -10.36 -7.89 -21.33
C PHE A 148 -8.97 -7.26 -21.48
N ALA A 149 -7.98 -7.72 -20.73
CA ALA A 149 -6.61 -7.22 -20.83
C ALA A 149 -6.01 -7.45 -22.22
N TRP A 150 -6.28 -8.61 -22.82
CA TRP A 150 -5.88 -8.92 -24.19
C TRP A 150 -6.50 -7.95 -25.20
N HIS A 151 -7.80 -7.67 -25.09
CA HIS A 151 -8.52 -6.81 -26.03
C HIS A 151 -8.23 -5.31 -25.85
N LEU A 152 -7.96 -4.87 -24.62
CA LEU A 152 -7.68 -3.47 -24.31
C LEU A 152 -6.19 -3.11 -24.45
N GLY A 153 -5.29 -4.10 -24.59
CA GLY A 153 -3.85 -3.88 -24.76
C GLY A 153 -3.26 -2.98 -23.67
N TYR A 154 -2.55 -1.92 -24.06
CA TYR A 154 -1.92 -0.99 -23.13
C TYR A 154 -2.91 -0.27 -22.21
N THR A 155 -4.15 -0.04 -22.66
CA THR A 155 -5.20 0.57 -21.82
C THR A 155 -5.51 -0.29 -20.61
N ALA A 156 -5.39 -1.62 -20.72
CA ALA A 156 -5.52 -2.51 -19.57
C ALA A 156 -4.45 -2.24 -18.51
N SER A 157 -3.20 -1.96 -18.92
CA SER A 157 -2.11 -1.61 -18.01
C SER A 157 -2.40 -0.32 -17.26
N ILE A 158 -2.97 0.69 -17.92
CA ILE A 158 -3.35 1.96 -17.27
C ILE A 158 -4.49 1.73 -16.26
N ILE A 159 -5.54 1.02 -16.68
CA ILE A 159 -6.67 0.71 -15.79
C ILE A 159 -6.18 -0.09 -14.58
N PHE A 160 -5.33 -1.09 -14.80
CA PHE A 160 -4.75 -1.90 -13.73
C PHE A 160 -3.84 -1.06 -12.83
N ALA A 161 -3.05 -0.13 -13.39
CA ALA A 161 -2.26 0.81 -12.61
C ALA A 161 -3.13 1.65 -11.66
N HIS A 162 -4.35 2.02 -12.04
CA HIS A 162 -5.24 2.73 -11.12
C HIS A 162 -5.92 1.77 -10.14
N ALA A 163 -6.44 0.64 -10.64
CA ALA A 163 -7.23 -0.30 -9.86
C ALA A 163 -6.42 -1.08 -8.81
N HIS A 164 -5.15 -1.42 -9.10
CA HIS A 164 -4.34 -2.24 -8.18
C HIS A 164 -4.08 -1.54 -6.84
N ASN A 165 -4.10 -0.20 -6.83
CA ASN A 165 -3.96 0.57 -5.60
C ASN A 165 -5.06 0.25 -4.57
N VAL A 166 -6.25 -0.12 -5.06
CA VAL A 166 -7.39 -0.52 -4.21
C VAL A 166 -7.19 -1.91 -3.59
N ILE A 167 -6.37 -2.78 -4.20
CA ILE A 167 -6.15 -4.15 -3.72
C ILE A 167 -5.57 -4.14 -2.31
N ALA A 168 -4.62 -3.25 -2.01
CA ALA A 168 -4.03 -3.16 -0.67
C ALA A 168 -5.08 -2.77 0.39
N VAL A 169 -6.02 -1.88 0.06
CA VAL A 169 -7.12 -1.49 0.96
C VAL A 169 -8.09 -2.65 1.15
N ALA A 170 -8.43 -3.38 0.08
CA ALA A 170 -9.31 -4.55 0.15
C ALA A 170 -8.68 -5.70 0.96
N LEU A 171 -7.39 -5.98 0.72
CA LEU A 171 -6.62 -6.96 1.47
C LEU A 171 -6.54 -6.56 2.94
N TRP A 172 -6.19 -5.30 3.24
CA TRP A 172 -6.24 -4.77 4.59
C TRP A 172 -7.62 -4.99 5.20
N TRP A 173 -8.71 -4.57 4.55
CA TRP A 173 -10.06 -4.75 5.09
C TRP A 173 -10.38 -6.21 5.46
N SER A 174 -10.00 -7.15 4.58
CA SER A 174 -10.21 -8.59 4.77
C SER A 174 -9.22 -9.27 5.74
N TRP A 175 -8.13 -8.60 6.12
CA TRP A 175 -7.00 -9.18 6.85
C TRP A 175 -7.35 -9.71 8.25
N ARG A 176 -8.20 -8.97 8.97
CA ARG A 176 -8.68 -9.29 10.31
C ARG A 176 -10.14 -8.90 10.47
N LYS A 177 -10.78 -9.46 11.51
CA LYS A 177 -12.12 -9.02 11.92
C LYS A 177 -12.10 -7.53 12.26
N ARG A 178 -13.01 -6.77 11.66
CA ARG A 178 -13.11 -5.32 11.81
C ARG A 178 -14.09 -4.95 12.91
N THR A 179 -13.80 -3.85 13.58
CA THR A 179 -14.75 -3.14 14.47
C THR A 179 -15.23 -1.86 13.78
N PRO A 180 -16.36 -1.26 14.20
CA PRO A 180 -16.94 -0.09 13.53
C PRO A 180 -15.97 1.09 13.32
N ILE A 181 -14.98 1.27 14.20
CA ILE A 181 -14.00 2.35 14.06
C ILE A 181 -13.13 2.21 12.79
N HIS A 182 -12.94 1.01 12.26
CA HIS A 182 -12.19 0.80 11.01
C HIS A 182 -12.95 1.30 9.78
N LEU A 183 -14.24 1.60 9.90
CA LEU A 183 -14.98 2.24 8.81
C LEU A 183 -14.42 3.64 8.53
N TRP A 184 -13.85 4.35 9.52
CA TRP A 184 -13.30 5.69 9.33
C TRP A 184 -12.23 5.77 8.23
N PRO A 185 -11.11 5.02 8.29
CA PRO A 185 -10.11 5.08 7.23
C PRO A 185 -10.66 4.61 5.87
N LEU A 186 -11.61 3.66 5.85
CA LEU A 186 -12.24 3.21 4.61
C LEU A 186 -13.10 4.32 3.98
N LEU A 187 -14.01 4.90 4.75
CA LEU A 187 -14.86 6.00 4.32
C LEU A 187 -14.02 7.20 3.90
N LEU A 188 -12.97 7.52 4.65
CA LEU A 188 -12.07 8.60 4.32
C LEU A 188 -11.32 8.34 2.99
N PHE A 189 -10.81 7.13 2.77
CA PHE A 189 -10.22 6.74 1.49
C PHE A 189 -11.20 6.93 0.34
N LEU A 190 -12.43 6.46 0.48
CA LEU A 190 -13.47 6.58 -0.55
C LEU A 190 -13.86 8.04 -0.80
N LEU A 191 -14.08 8.83 0.24
CA LEU A 191 -14.46 10.24 0.14
C LEU A 191 -13.34 11.09 -0.47
N ILE A 192 -12.09 10.89 -0.07
CA ILE A 192 -10.95 11.59 -0.65
C ILE A 192 -10.79 11.20 -2.13
N SER A 193 -10.87 9.91 -2.43
CA SER A 193 -10.74 9.42 -3.82
C SER A 193 -11.84 9.99 -4.72
N ALA A 194 -13.09 9.98 -4.25
CA ALA A 194 -14.21 10.60 -4.95
C ALA A 194 -14.02 12.12 -5.09
N GLY A 195 -13.60 12.80 -4.03
CA GLY A 195 -13.34 14.25 -4.05
C GLY A 195 -12.24 14.64 -5.04
N LEU A 196 -11.16 13.86 -5.15
CA LEU A 196 -10.11 14.06 -6.15
C LEU A 196 -10.64 13.82 -7.57
N ALA A 197 -11.37 12.73 -7.79
CA ALA A 197 -11.94 12.41 -9.10
C ALA A 197 -12.97 13.44 -9.59
N LEU A 198 -13.82 13.92 -8.67
CA LEU A 198 -14.88 14.89 -8.95
C LEU A 198 -14.39 16.35 -8.94
N GLY A 199 -13.17 16.61 -8.48
CA GLY A 199 -12.57 17.95 -8.45
C GLY A 199 -12.99 18.83 -7.28
N TRP A 200 -13.42 18.25 -6.15
CA TRP A 200 -13.76 18.99 -4.93
C TRP A 200 -12.59 19.80 -4.37
N PHE A 201 -11.37 19.40 -4.71
CA PHE A 201 -10.14 20.04 -4.26
C PHE A 201 -9.53 21.00 -5.28
N ASP A 202 -10.18 21.25 -6.44
CA ASP A 202 -9.61 22.07 -7.51
C ASP A 202 -9.28 23.50 -7.04
N VAL A 203 -10.15 24.11 -6.22
CA VAL A 203 -9.91 25.44 -5.65
C VAL A 203 -8.69 25.42 -4.73
N LEU A 204 -8.54 24.39 -3.90
CA LEU A 204 -7.39 24.25 -3.01
C LEU A 204 -6.10 24.01 -3.81
N LEU A 205 -6.16 23.22 -4.88
CA LEU A 205 -5.02 22.96 -5.78
C LEU A 205 -4.54 24.23 -6.47
N GLN A 206 -5.46 25.09 -6.91
CA GLN A 206 -5.12 26.38 -7.52
C GLN A 206 -4.50 27.35 -6.51
N ALA A 207 -4.95 27.29 -5.25
CA ALA A 207 -4.42 28.12 -4.17
C ALA A 207 -3.14 27.56 -3.53
N SER A 208 -2.72 26.33 -3.88
CA SER A 208 -1.59 25.65 -3.25
C SER A 208 -0.30 25.74 -4.06
N THR A 209 0.75 25.11 -3.53
CA THR A 209 2.06 24.98 -4.17
C THR A 209 2.18 23.77 -5.09
N ALA A 210 1.08 23.04 -5.37
CA ALA A 210 1.10 21.76 -6.10
C ALA A 210 1.82 21.84 -7.45
N PHE A 211 1.67 22.96 -8.15
CA PHE A 211 2.26 23.19 -9.47
C PHE A 211 3.50 24.09 -9.44
N VAL A 212 3.87 24.60 -8.26
CA VAL A 212 5.07 25.44 -8.09
C VAL A 212 6.32 24.57 -7.99
N TRP A 213 6.22 23.43 -7.30
CA TRP A 213 7.36 22.53 -7.03
C TRP A 213 7.33 21.30 -7.93
N ILE A 214 7.35 21.49 -9.25
CA ILE A 214 7.46 20.38 -10.20
C ILE A 214 8.95 20.04 -10.39
N PRO A 215 9.38 18.77 -10.23
CA PRO A 215 10.74 18.36 -10.55
C PRO A 215 11.04 18.64 -12.02
N SER A 216 12.12 19.36 -12.31
CA SER A 216 12.47 19.76 -13.69
C SER A 216 12.75 18.57 -14.61
N SER A 217 13.18 17.43 -14.06
CA SER A 217 13.45 16.19 -14.79
C SER A 217 12.21 15.30 -14.98
N LEU A 218 11.09 15.60 -14.33
CA LEU A 218 9.84 14.82 -14.40
C LEU A 218 8.65 15.79 -14.46
N PRO A 219 8.44 16.43 -15.62
CA PRO A 219 7.36 17.39 -15.79
C PRO A 219 5.98 16.72 -15.67
N ALA A 220 4.97 17.52 -15.30
CA ALA A 220 3.60 17.05 -15.12
C ALA A 220 3.01 16.38 -16.36
N GLN A 221 3.43 16.82 -17.56
CA GLN A 221 3.01 16.29 -18.85
C GLN A 221 3.42 14.83 -19.02
N ASP A 222 4.59 14.43 -18.52
CA ASP A 222 5.06 13.04 -18.62
C ASP A 222 4.19 12.12 -17.76
N HIS A 223 3.82 12.58 -16.55
CA HIS A 223 2.89 11.86 -15.69
C HIS A 223 1.49 11.74 -16.31
N LEU A 224 1.00 12.80 -16.97
CA LEU A 224 -0.27 12.75 -17.71
C LEU A 224 -0.21 11.77 -18.88
N ALA A 225 0.88 11.77 -19.65
CA ALA A 225 1.06 10.88 -20.79
C ALA A 225 1.10 9.40 -20.38
N VAL A 226 1.62 9.09 -19.19
CA VAL A 226 1.70 7.71 -18.70
C VAL A 226 0.42 7.27 -17.99
N LEU A 227 -0.16 8.12 -17.13
CA LEU A 227 -1.26 7.73 -16.24
C LEU A 227 -2.65 8.06 -16.79
N ALA A 228 -2.77 9.06 -17.66
CA ALA A 228 -4.05 9.51 -18.20
C ALA A 228 -3.96 9.89 -19.70
N PRO A 229 -3.36 9.04 -20.56
CA PRO A 229 -3.15 9.38 -21.96
C PRO A 229 -4.47 9.63 -22.70
N GLY A 230 -4.47 10.66 -23.55
CA GLY A 230 -5.61 11.01 -24.40
C GLY A 230 -6.77 11.69 -23.67
N LEU A 231 -6.65 11.94 -22.36
CA LEU A 231 -7.68 12.65 -21.60
C LEU A 231 -7.44 14.17 -21.59
N PRO A 232 -8.52 14.98 -21.52
CA PRO A 232 -8.39 16.42 -21.31
C PRO A 232 -7.60 16.73 -20.03
N THR A 233 -6.73 17.74 -20.07
CA THR A 233 -5.77 18.05 -19.00
C THR A 233 -6.40 18.11 -17.60
N HIS A 234 -7.58 18.71 -17.47
CA HIS A 234 -8.26 18.83 -16.18
C HIS A 234 -8.73 17.46 -15.61
N ILE A 235 -9.25 16.57 -16.45
CA ILE A 235 -9.63 15.21 -16.05
C ILE A 235 -8.37 14.36 -15.80
N GLY A 236 -7.40 14.44 -16.71
CA GLY A 236 -6.16 13.68 -16.61
C GLY A 236 -5.40 14.03 -15.34
N LEU A 237 -5.34 15.31 -14.97
CA LEU A 237 -4.67 15.75 -13.75
C LEU A 237 -5.36 15.22 -12.50
N ARG A 238 -6.70 15.24 -12.45
CA ARG A 238 -7.45 14.63 -11.34
C ARG A 238 -7.14 13.15 -11.19
N LEU A 239 -7.00 12.42 -12.30
CA LEU A 239 -6.58 11.01 -12.27
C LEU A 239 -5.14 10.83 -11.80
N VAL A 240 -4.20 11.68 -12.24
CA VAL A 240 -2.81 11.66 -11.76
C VAL A 240 -2.75 11.91 -10.25
N LEU A 241 -3.51 12.89 -9.73
CA LEU A 241 -3.58 13.18 -8.30
C LEU A 241 -4.24 12.04 -7.51
N LEU A 242 -5.32 11.46 -8.04
CA LEU A 242 -5.95 10.28 -7.48
C LEU A 242 -4.97 9.10 -7.43
N PHE A 243 -4.20 8.88 -8.51
CA PHE A 243 -3.17 7.87 -8.55
C PHE A 243 -2.08 8.13 -7.51
N ALA A 244 -1.56 9.37 -7.41
CA ALA A 244 -0.56 9.74 -6.39
C ALA A 244 -1.06 9.48 -4.96
N PHE A 245 -2.31 9.85 -4.68
CA PHE A 245 -2.96 9.57 -3.40
C PHE A 245 -3.09 8.06 -3.14
N ALA A 246 -3.69 7.34 -4.09
CA ALA A 246 -3.98 5.92 -3.95
C ALA A 246 -2.69 5.09 -3.85
N GLN A 247 -1.63 5.47 -4.57
CA GLN A 247 -0.29 4.89 -4.48
C GLN A 247 0.33 5.12 -3.10
N GLY A 248 0.22 6.34 -2.56
CA GLY A 248 0.66 6.62 -1.20
C GLY A 248 -0.10 5.80 -0.15
N VAL A 249 -1.41 5.64 -0.33
CA VAL A 249 -2.25 4.78 0.52
C VAL A 249 -1.84 3.32 0.38
N HIS A 250 -1.54 2.84 -0.83
CA HIS A 250 -1.07 1.49 -1.08
C HIS A 250 0.22 1.20 -0.30
N TYR A 251 1.20 2.11 -0.35
CA TYR A 251 2.41 2.01 0.48
C TYR A 251 2.10 2.03 1.98
N LEU A 252 1.21 2.91 2.42
CA LEU A 252 0.79 2.99 3.83
C LEU A 252 0.18 1.68 4.33
N MET A 253 -0.66 1.02 3.52
CA MET A 253 -1.27 -0.26 3.89
C MET A 253 -0.19 -1.29 4.21
N TRP A 254 0.78 -1.45 3.32
CA TRP A 254 1.80 -2.48 3.43
C TRP A 254 2.91 -2.16 4.41
N VAL A 255 3.34 -0.91 4.49
CA VAL A 255 4.46 -0.50 5.37
C VAL A 255 3.99 -0.25 6.79
N ARG A 256 2.72 0.13 6.99
CA ARG A 256 2.21 0.54 8.31
C ARG A 256 1.01 -0.24 8.80
N LEU A 257 -0.10 -0.26 8.06
CA LEU A 257 -1.38 -0.72 8.63
C LEU A 257 -1.47 -2.24 8.76
N ILE A 258 -1.14 -3.00 7.72
CA ILE A 258 -1.08 -4.47 7.77
C ILE A 258 -0.06 -4.93 8.82
N PRO A 259 1.18 -4.38 8.88
CA PRO A 259 2.12 -4.71 9.95
C PRO A 259 1.61 -4.42 11.36
N GLU A 260 0.89 -3.31 11.56
CA GLU A 260 0.33 -2.94 12.85
C GLU A 260 -0.83 -3.87 13.24
N ASP A 261 -1.72 -4.17 12.30
CA ASP A 261 -2.83 -5.11 12.47
C ASP A 261 -2.32 -6.50 12.83
N ASP A 262 -1.29 -6.95 12.13
CA ASP A 262 -0.77 -8.30 12.24
C ASP A 262 0.27 -8.50 13.36
N ARG A 263 0.36 -7.55 14.29
CA ARG A 263 1.15 -7.74 15.50
C ARG A 263 0.57 -8.89 16.34
N PRO A 264 1.44 -9.79 16.88
CA PRO A 264 1.00 -10.84 17.78
C PRO A 264 0.35 -10.31 19.07
N ARG A 265 0.78 -9.13 19.53
CA ARG A 265 0.29 -8.50 20.76
C ARG A 265 -0.28 -7.11 20.46
N PRO A 266 -1.35 -6.68 21.15
CA PRO A 266 -1.94 -5.35 20.97
C PRO A 266 -1.02 -4.20 21.41
N THR A 267 -0.05 -4.44 22.29
CA THR A 267 0.90 -3.42 22.75
C THR A 267 2.25 -3.59 22.04
N PRO A 268 2.86 -2.52 21.50
CA PRO A 268 4.19 -2.62 20.87
C PRO A 268 5.26 -3.01 21.90
N ARG A 269 6.22 -3.87 21.51
CA ARG A 269 7.37 -4.24 22.35
C ARG A 269 8.24 -3.02 22.66
N THR A 270 9.00 -3.10 23.74
CA THR A 270 10.09 -2.15 24.06
C THR A 270 11.23 -2.31 23.06
N TYR A 271 12.07 -1.29 22.92
CA TYR A 271 13.23 -1.32 22.02
C TYR A 271 14.19 -2.43 22.43
N ALA A 272 14.46 -2.59 23.74
CA ALA A 272 15.30 -3.65 24.27
C ALA A 272 14.75 -5.07 24.04
N ALA A 273 13.43 -5.23 23.80
CA ALA A 273 12.78 -6.52 23.58
C ALA A 273 12.41 -6.78 22.09
N SER A 274 12.89 -5.92 21.18
CA SER A 274 12.58 -5.98 19.75
C SER A 274 13.56 -6.84 18.97
#